data_AF-A0A967DGK7-F1
#
_entry.id   AF-A0A967DGK7-F1
#
_cell.length_a   1.000
_cell.length_b   1.000
_cell.length_c   1.000
_cell.angle_alpha   90.00
_cell.angle_beta   90.00
_cell.angle_gamma   90.00
#
_symmetry.space_group_name_H-M   'P 1'
#
loop_
_entity.id
_entity.type
_entity.pdbx_description
1 polymer ?
#
loop_
_entity_poly.entity_id
_entity_poly.type
_entity_poly.pdbx_seq_one_letter_code
_entity_poly.pdbx_strand_id
1 'polypeptide(L)'
;MEYNRFAVRLNIRWFHLWLGLLFGAFICVMGVSGTIVTFRPQLTGLLSPAAVSSSGCTERADWNRAEAEIEQYTGSKIDRLYFPSKGDPRIQMRIHGAEEKIYRHITYDGCAGKILGETNLGWMYWMVDFHHNLRADRTGRNWAGVIGIALLLS
;
A
#
# COMPACT_ATOMS: atom_id res chain seq x y z
N MET A 1 -48.41 2.58 31.05
CA MET A 1 -47.36 3.19 30.18
C MET A 1 -45.92 2.78 30.56
N GLU A 2 -45.68 1.96 31.59
CA GLU A 2 -44.32 1.50 31.96
C GLU A 2 -43.76 0.37 31.09
N TYR A 3 -44.62 -0.50 30.54
CA TYR A 3 -44.19 -1.64 29.72
C TYR A 3 -43.38 -1.22 28.48
N ASN A 4 -43.72 -0.07 27.89
CA ASN A 4 -43.05 0.46 26.70
C ASN A 4 -41.62 0.95 26.97
N ARG A 5 -41.33 1.42 28.19
CA ARG A 5 -39.99 1.94 28.54
C ARG A 5 -38.96 0.81 28.71
N PHE A 6 -39.40 -0.36 29.17
CA PHE A 6 -38.53 -1.53 29.36
C PHE A 6 -38.16 -2.17 28.02
N ALA A 7 -39.15 -2.35 27.13
CA ALA A 7 -38.94 -2.86 25.77
C ALA A 7 -38.01 -1.95 24.93
N VAL A 8 -38.18 -0.62 25.01
CA VAL A 8 -37.30 0.34 24.31
C VAL A 8 -35.86 0.26 24.82
N ARG A 9 -35.64 0.13 26.13
CA ARG A 9 -34.29 0.01 26.72
C ARG A 9 -33.59 -1.30 26.32
N LEU A 10 -34.32 -2.39 26.25
CA LEU A 10 -33.82 -3.69 25.77
C LEU A 10 -33.43 -3.63 24.29
N ASN A 11 -34.27 -3.00 23.45
CA ASN A 11 -33.98 -2.84 22.03
C ASN A 11 -32.73 -1.98 21.79
N ILE A 12 -32.57 -0.86 22.52
CA ILE A 12 -31.39 0.00 22.38
C ILE A 12 -30.10 -0.73 22.76
N ARG A 13 -30.09 -1.51 23.86
CA ARG A 13 -28.90 -2.30 24.24
C ARG A 13 -28.56 -3.36 23.20
N TRP A 14 -29.56 -4.03 22.64
CA TRP A 14 -29.36 -5.01 21.59
C TRP A 14 -28.79 -4.36 20.32
N PHE A 15 -29.39 -3.26 19.86
CA PHE A 15 -28.89 -2.50 18.71
C PHE A 15 -27.47 -1.98 18.94
N HIS A 16 -27.17 -1.37 20.09
CA HIS A 16 -25.83 -0.88 20.40
C HIS A 16 -24.80 -2.02 20.44
N LEU A 17 -25.14 -3.18 21.02
CA LEU A 17 -24.23 -4.33 21.07
C LEU A 17 -23.89 -4.85 19.66
N TRP A 18 -24.90 -5.03 18.80
CA TRP A 18 -24.65 -5.53 17.44
C TRP A 18 -23.96 -4.50 16.55
N LEU A 19 -24.33 -3.22 16.68
CA LEU A 19 -23.70 -2.13 15.94
C LEU A 19 -22.22 -1.98 16.36
N GLY A 20 -21.95 -2.03 17.67
CA GLY A 20 -20.60 -2.00 18.22
C GLY A 20 -19.78 -3.22 17.81
N LEU A 21 -20.36 -4.41 17.77
CA LEU A 21 -19.67 -5.62 17.30
C LEU A 21 -19.31 -5.51 15.81
N LEU A 22 -20.24 -5.06 14.98
CA LEU A 22 -20.03 -4.91 13.54
C LEU A 22 -18.98 -3.84 13.23
N PHE A 23 -19.08 -2.68 13.87
CA PHE A 23 -18.12 -1.60 13.68
C PHE A 23 -16.75 -1.90 14.32
N GLY A 24 -16.71 -2.60 15.45
CA GLY A 24 -15.47 -3.08 16.06
C GLY A 24 -14.73 -4.05 15.14
N ALA A 25 -15.44 -5.03 14.57
CA ALA A 25 -14.87 -5.93 13.57
C ALA A 25 -14.35 -5.17 12.34
N PHE A 26 -15.10 -4.16 11.87
CA PHE A 26 -14.66 -3.28 10.79
C PHE A 26 -13.35 -2.55 11.15
N ILE A 27 -13.25 -1.93 12.33
CA ILE A 27 -12.01 -1.29 12.80
C ILE A 27 -10.85 -2.28 12.82
N CYS A 28 -11.06 -3.52 13.30
CA CYS A 28 -9.99 -4.52 13.33
C CYS A 28 -9.45 -4.79 11.92
N VAL A 29 -10.32 -4.96 10.92
CA VAL A 29 -9.92 -5.16 9.52
C VAL A 29 -9.20 -3.91 8.97
N MET A 30 -9.69 -2.71 9.28
CA MET A 30 -9.05 -1.46 8.86
C MET A 30 -7.69 -1.25 9.52
N GLY A 31 -7.54 -1.60 10.80
CA GLY A 31 -6.27 -1.53 11.52
C GLY A 31 -5.25 -2.54 10.98
N VAL A 32 -5.66 -3.78 10.71
CA VAL A 32 -4.79 -4.81 10.12
C VAL A 32 -4.34 -4.38 8.73
N SER A 33 -5.26 -3.95 7.86
CA SER A 33 -4.90 -3.47 6.51
C SER A 33 -3.99 -2.24 6.57
N GLY A 34 -4.26 -1.27 7.45
CA GLY A 34 -3.41 -0.10 7.65
C GLY A 34 -2.00 -0.49 8.11
N THR A 35 -1.91 -1.42 9.06
CA THR A 35 -0.62 -1.98 9.50
C THR A 35 0.15 -2.55 8.32
N ILE A 36 -0.46 -3.42 7.50
CA ILE A 36 0.19 -4.00 6.31
C ILE A 36 0.68 -2.90 5.36
N VAL A 37 -0.12 -1.86 5.13
CA VAL A 37 0.25 -0.74 4.25
C VAL A 37 1.47 0.03 4.77
N THR A 38 1.62 0.21 6.08
CA THR A 38 2.80 0.89 6.65
C THR A 38 4.10 0.12 6.43
N PHE A 39 4.05 -1.21 6.35
CA PHE A 39 5.21 -2.07 6.08
C PHE A 39 5.56 -2.20 4.59
N ARG A 40 4.90 -1.43 3.72
CA ARG A 40 5.14 -1.49 2.27
C ARG A 40 6.62 -1.34 1.88
N PRO A 41 7.42 -0.39 2.41
CA PRO A 41 8.83 -0.28 2.04
C PRO A 41 9.63 -1.55 2.36
N GLN A 42 9.40 -2.14 3.53
CA GLN A 42 10.08 -3.34 4.00
C GLN A 42 9.68 -4.56 3.16
N LEU A 43 8.38 -4.73 2.92
CA LEU A 43 7.83 -5.82 2.10
C LEU A 43 8.31 -5.71 0.65
N THR A 44 8.42 -4.49 0.11
CA THR A 44 8.98 -4.29 -1.22
C THR A 44 10.45 -4.66 -1.26
N GLY A 45 11.25 -4.27 -0.26
CA GLY A 45 12.66 -4.65 -0.18
C GLY A 45 12.91 -6.16 -0.06
N LEU A 46 12.00 -6.88 0.63
CA LEU A 46 12.03 -8.34 0.78
C LEU A 46 11.62 -9.08 -0.50
N LEU A 47 10.63 -8.56 -1.22
CA LEU A 47 10.13 -9.15 -2.47
C LEU A 47 10.95 -8.77 -3.69
N SER A 48 11.77 -7.72 -3.59
CA SER A 48 12.60 -7.27 -4.70
C SER A 48 13.79 -8.20 -4.90
N PRO A 49 14.23 -8.40 -6.17
CA PRO A 49 15.43 -9.16 -6.46
C PRO A 49 16.64 -8.70 -5.62
N ALA A 50 17.47 -9.65 -5.23
CA ALA A 50 18.71 -9.36 -4.52
C ALA A 50 19.72 -8.68 -5.46
N ALA A 51 20.45 -7.68 -4.95
CA ALA A 51 21.59 -7.14 -5.67
C ALA A 51 22.75 -8.15 -5.62
N VAL A 52 23.50 -8.21 -6.72
CA VAL A 52 24.66 -9.11 -6.84
C VAL A 52 25.91 -8.48 -6.22
N SER A 53 25.94 -7.14 -6.09
CA SER A 53 27.12 -6.39 -5.66
C SER A 53 26.91 -5.74 -4.28
N SER A 54 27.16 -6.48 -3.19
CA SER A 54 27.05 -5.95 -1.81
C SER A 54 28.36 -5.36 -1.25
N SER A 55 29.48 -5.50 -1.94
CA SER A 55 30.80 -5.08 -1.45
C SER A 55 31.31 -3.83 -2.15
N GLY A 56 31.39 -2.71 -1.43
CA GLY A 56 32.28 -1.58 -1.76
C GLY A 56 32.02 -0.94 -3.12
N CYS A 57 30.89 -0.26 -3.24
CA CYS A 57 30.56 0.52 -4.43
C CYS A 57 31.33 1.85 -4.43
N THR A 58 32.46 1.89 -5.12
CA THR A 58 33.31 3.09 -5.24
C THR A 58 32.88 4.03 -6.35
N GLU A 59 32.18 3.51 -7.37
CA GLU A 59 31.78 4.24 -8.56
C GLU A 59 30.25 4.43 -8.56
N ARG A 60 29.79 5.67 -8.80
CA ARG A 60 28.36 5.98 -8.89
C ARG A 60 27.85 5.57 -10.27
N ALA A 61 26.68 4.91 -10.33
CA ALA A 61 25.98 4.70 -11.59
C ALA A 61 25.78 6.01 -12.37
N ASP A 62 26.02 5.95 -13.68
CA ASP A 62 25.64 7.00 -14.61
C ASP A 62 24.11 6.99 -14.79
N TRP A 63 23.46 7.98 -14.20
CA TRP A 63 22.00 8.09 -14.20
C TRP A 63 21.41 8.37 -15.58
N ASN A 64 22.12 9.08 -16.46
CA ASN A 64 21.61 9.36 -17.81
C ASN A 64 21.55 8.07 -18.63
N ARG A 65 22.57 7.22 -18.48
CA ARG A 65 22.59 5.90 -19.10
C ARG A 65 21.52 4.98 -18.49
N ALA A 66 21.40 4.97 -17.16
CA ALA A 66 20.42 4.14 -16.46
C ALA A 66 18.98 4.51 -16.85
N GLU A 67 18.67 5.81 -16.95
CA GLU A 67 17.36 6.30 -17.40
C GLU A 67 17.06 5.81 -18.82
N ALA A 68 17.99 6.01 -19.77
CA ALA A 68 17.82 5.56 -21.14
C ALA A 68 17.62 4.04 -21.25
N GLU A 69 18.37 3.25 -20.49
CA GLU A 69 18.24 1.79 -20.47
C GLU A 69 16.88 1.36 -19.91
N ILE A 70 16.39 2.02 -18.86
CA ILE A 70 15.11 1.70 -18.23
C ILE A 70 13.94 2.12 -19.11
N GLU A 71 14.00 3.28 -19.76
CA GLU A 71 12.98 3.70 -20.71
C GLU A 71 12.94 2.75 -21.92
N GLN A 72 14.09 2.28 -22.42
CA GLN A 72 14.15 1.26 -23.47
C GLN A 72 13.59 -0.09 -23.01
N TYR A 73 13.92 -0.54 -21.80
CA TYR A 73 13.46 -1.81 -21.25
C TYR A 73 11.95 -1.82 -20.98
N THR A 74 11.40 -0.68 -20.57
CA THR A 74 10.04 -0.61 -20.04
C THR A 74 9.04 0.01 -21.01
N GLY A 75 9.51 0.82 -21.97
CA GLY A 75 8.67 1.64 -22.85
C GLY A 75 8.00 2.84 -22.15
N SER A 76 8.30 3.09 -20.88
CA SER A 76 7.64 4.09 -20.04
C SER A 76 8.67 4.98 -19.34
N LYS A 77 8.30 6.24 -19.11
CA LYS A 77 9.10 7.16 -18.30
C LYS A 77 9.09 6.78 -16.82
N ILE A 78 10.17 7.12 -16.14
CA ILE A 78 10.28 6.99 -14.68
C ILE A 78 9.41 8.06 -14.03
N ASP A 79 8.49 7.65 -13.16
CA ASP A 79 7.60 8.54 -12.41
C ASP A 79 8.13 8.79 -10.99
N ARG A 80 8.74 7.78 -10.36
CA ARG A 80 9.30 7.95 -9.02
C ARG A 80 10.50 7.05 -8.76
N LEU A 81 11.49 7.61 -8.08
CA LEU A 81 12.67 6.91 -7.59
C LEU A 81 12.57 6.68 -6.07
N TYR A 82 12.92 5.49 -5.63
CA TYR A 82 13.02 5.10 -4.23
C TYR A 82 14.44 4.64 -3.96
N PHE A 83 15.18 5.46 -3.24
CA PHE A 83 16.50 5.12 -2.74
C PHE A 83 16.35 4.36 -1.42
N PRO A 84 16.94 3.16 -1.29
CA PRO A 84 16.89 2.41 -0.06
C PRO A 84 17.78 3.07 1.01
N SER A 85 17.53 2.67 2.25
CA SER A 85 18.33 3.08 3.40
C SER A 85 19.78 2.59 3.29
N LYS A 86 20.69 3.31 3.98
CA LYS A 86 22.16 3.18 3.91
C LYS A 86 22.68 1.76 3.66
N GLY A 87 23.50 1.60 2.62
CA GLY A 87 24.26 0.38 2.34
C GLY A 87 23.63 -0.58 1.33
N ASP A 88 22.36 -0.39 0.97
CA ASP A 88 21.72 -1.15 -0.10
C ASP A 88 21.93 -0.43 -1.46
N PRO A 89 22.59 -1.08 -2.44
CA PRO A 89 22.86 -0.49 -3.75
C PRO A 89 21.66 -0.53 -4.70
N ARG A 90 20.56 -1.20 -4.32
CA ARG A 90 19.37 -1.33 -5.17
C ARG A 90 18.70 0.03 -5.30
N ILE A 91 18.23 0.42 -6.47
CA ILE A 91 17.32 1.55 -6.63
C ILE A 91 16.02 1.01 -7.16
N GLN A 92 14.94 1.29 -6.45
CA GLN A 92 13.61 0.89 -6.89
C GLN A 92 12.94 2.05 -7.59
N MET A 93 12.28 1.77 -8.70
CA MET A 93 11.67 2.79 -9.54
C MET A 93 10.23 2.41 -9.82
N ARG A 94 9.35 3.40 -9.77
CA ARG A 94 7.95 3.26 -10.18
C ARG A 94 7.80 3.81 -11.59
N ILE A 95 7.23 2.99 -12.46
CA ILE A 95 6.88 3.35 -13.83
C ILE A 95 5.38 3.08 -14.05
N HIS A 96 4.78 3.82 -14.98
CA HIS A 96 3.41 3.52 -15.41
C HIS A 96 3.38 2.18 -16.15
N GLY A 97 2.48 1.29 -15.71
CA GLY A 97 2.13 0.08 -16.46
C GLY A 97 1.14 0.38 -17.58
N ALA A 98 0.76 -0.65 -18.33
CA ALA A 98 -0.20 -0.53 -19.43
C ALA A 98 -1.61 -0.13 -18.96
N GLU A 99 -1.94 -0.40 -17.69
CA GLU A 99 -3.21 0.00 -17.08
C GLU A 99 -3.04 1.25 -16.20
N GLU A 100 -3.99 2.17 -16.28
CA GLU A 100 -3.93 3.55 -15.73
C GLU A 100 -3.75 3.64 -14.19
N LYS A 101 -3.83 2.52 -13.46
CA LYS A 101 -3.66 2.45 -12.00
C LYS A 101 -2.67 1.37 -11.53
N ILE A 102 -2.08 0.61 -12.45
CA ILE A 102 -1.11 -0.43 -12.12
C ILE A 102 0.27 0.12 -12.48
N TYR A 103 1.09 0.31 -11.46
CA TYR A 103 2.48 0.67 -11.68
C TYR A 103 3.36 -0.56 -11.58
N ARG A 104 4.38 -0.59 -12.43
CA ARG A 104 5.43 -1.60 -12.37
C ARG A 104 6.56 -1.05 -11.49
N HIS A 105 7.19 -1.93 -10.71
CA HIS A 105 8.35 -1.56 -9.92
C HIS A 105 9.58 -2.23 -10.48
N ILE A 106 10.51 -1.42 -10.99
CA ILE A 106 11.77 -1.91 -11.53
C ILE A 106 12.84 -1.76 -10.45
N THR A 107 13.61 -2.82 -10.24
CA THR A 107 14.78 -2.81 -9.36
C THR A 107 16.03 -2.73 -10.22
N TYR A 108 16.88 -1.75 -9.92
CA TYR A 108 18.14 -1.50 -10.60
C TYR A 108 19.30 -1.64 -9.61
N ASP A 109 20.42 -2.22 -10.02
CA ASP A 109 21.64 -2.27 -9.22
C ASP A 109 22.47 -1.01 -9.51
N GLY A 110 22.51 -0.08 -8.56
CA GLY A 110 23.25 1.18 -8.67
C GLY A 110 24.76 1.04 -8.70
N CYS A 111 25.30 -0.17 -8.49
CA CYS A 111 26.72 -0.44 -8.47
C CYS A 111 27.16 -1.25 -9.68
N ALA A 112 26.41 -2.30 -10.02
CA ALA A 112 26.66 -3.08 -11.23
C ALA A 112 26.14 -2.39 -12.50
N GLY A 113 25.31 -1.35 -12.37
CA GLY A 113 24.75 -0.61 -13.49
C GLY A 113 23.84 -1.47 -14.37
N LYS A 114 22.97 -2.27 -13.76
CA LYS A 114 22.10 -3.22 -14.48
C LYS A 114 20.71 -3.33 -13.88
N ILE A 115 19.73 -3.62 -14.73
CA ILE A 115 18.37 -3.95 -14.30
C ILE A 115 18.39 -5.34 -13.65
N LEU A 116 17.91 -5.43 -12.39
CA LEU A 116 17.77 -6.69 -11.65
C LEU A 116 16.45 -7.38 -11.94
N GLY A 117 15.41 -6.61 -12.31
CA GLY A 117 14.12 -7.14 -12.72
C GLY A 117 12.95 -6.34 -12.16
N GLU A 118 11.76 -6.89 -12.31
CA GLU A 118 10.49 -6.29 -11.89
C GLU A 118 9.94 -6.98 -10.63
N THR A 119 9.45 -6.17 -9.70
CA THR A 119 8.77 -6.63 -8.48
C THR A 119 7.26 -6.47 -8.65
N ASN A 120 6.52 -7.59 -8.66
CA ASN A 120 5.06 -7.54 -8.72
C ASN A 120 4.48 -7.14 -7.35
N LEU A 121 3.94 -5.93 -7.30
CA LEU A 121 3.27 -5.37 -6.12
C LEU A 121 1.77 -5.17 -6.32
N GLY A 122 1.14 -5.87 -7.27
CA GLY A 122 -0.30 -5.74 -7.55
C GLY A 122 -1.18 -5.97 -6.31
N TRP A 123 -0.83 -6.96 -5.49
CA TRP A 123 -1.51 -7.23 -4.22
C TRP A 123 -1.37 -6.09 -3.20
N MET A 124 -0.23 -5.38 -3.21
CA MET A 124 0.01 -4.23 -2.34
C MET A 124 -0.84 -3.05 -2.79
N TYR A 125 -0.94 -2.81 -4.10
CA TYR A 125 -1.87 -1.82 -4.66
C TYR A 125 -3.31 -2.12 -4.31
N TRP A 126 -3.70 -3.39 -4.42
CA TRP A 126 -5.00 -3.86 -3.99
C TRP A 126 -5.24 -3.60 -2.49
N MET A 127 -4.27 -3.89 -1.62
CA MET A 127 -4.37 -3.68 -0.17
C MET A 127 -4.51 -2.19 0.19
N VAL A 128 -3.71 -1.34 -0.45
CA VAL A 128 -3.78 0.13 -0.28
C VAL A 128 -5.14 0.67 -0.73
N ASP A 129 -5.64 0.19 -1.86
CA ASP A 129 -6.95 0.58 -2.39
C ASP A 129 -8.11 0.08 -1.50
N PHE A 130 -8.01 -1.15 -1.00
CA PHE A 130 -8.95 -1.65 0.01
C PHE A 130 -8.92 -0.79 1.28
N HIS A 131 -7.75 -0.47 1.82
CA HIS A 131 -7.64 0.33 3.04
C HIS A 131 -8.18 1.76 2.87
N HIS A 132 -7.92 2.43 1.75
CA HIS A 132 -8.35 3.82 1.57
C HIS A 132 -9.75 3.98 0.98
N ASN A 133 -10.15 3.05 0.11
CA ASN A 133 -11.34 3.20 -0.71
C ASN A 133 -12.32 2.03 -0.56
N LEU A 134 -12.04 1.03 0.28
CA LEU A 134 -12.84 -0.19 0.44
C LEU A 134 -13.16 -0.87 -0.91
N ARG A 135 -12.27 -0.73 -1.91
CA ARG A 135 -12.47 -1.22 -3.29
C ARG A 135 -13.71 -0.63 -4.01
N ALA A 136 -14.27 0.47 -3.51
CA ALA A 136 -15.42 1.16 -4.08
C ALA A 136 -15.12 2.63 -4.37
N ASP A 137 -13.86 2.94 -4.71
CA ASP A 137 -13.34 4.28 -5.02
C ASP A 137 -13.83 5.33 -3.98
N ARG A 138 -14.36 6.45 -4.47
CA ARG A 138 -14.84 7.57 -3.63
C ARG A 138 -15.99 7.16 -2.72
N THR A 139 -16.85 6.26 -3.18
CA THR A 139 -18.00 5.78 -2.41
C THR A 139 -17.53 5.03 -1.17
N GLY A 140 -16.59 4.10 -1.32
CA GLY A 140 -16.06 3.35 -0.19
C GLY A 140 -15.25 4.22 0.78
N ARG A 141 -14.51 5.21 0.28
CA ARG A 141 -13.85 6.20 1.14
C ARG A 141 -14.84 6.99 1.99
N ASN A 142 -15.94 7.45 1.39
CA ASN A 142 -16.97 8.17 2.12
C ASN A 142 -17.60 7.29 3.21
N TRP A 143 -17.90 6.02 2.89
CA TRP A 143 -18.43 5.07 3.86
C TRP A 143 -17.47 4.78 5.01
N ALA A 144 -16.18 4.59 4.73
CA ALA A 144 -15.18 4.42 5.77
C ALA A 144 -15.17 5.62 6.74
N GLY A 145 -15.29 6.84 6.22
CA GLY A 145 -15.41 8.06 7.03
C GLY A 145 -16.70 8.10 7.86
N VAL A 146 -17.86 7.81 7.26
CA VAL A 146 -19.16 7.78 7.96
C VAL A 146 -19.15 6.74 9.08
N ILE A 147 -18.62 5.54 8.82
CA ILE A 147 -18.51 4.47 9.82
C ILE A 147 -17.58 4.93 10.96
N GLY A 148 -16.46 5.58 10.65
CA GLY A 148 -15.56 6.15 11.65
C GLY A 148 -16.23 7.20 12.54
N ILE A 149 -17.08 8.06 11.98
CA ILE A 149 -17.87 9.03 12.76
C ILE A 149 -18.95 8.33 13.59
N ALA A 150 -19.67 7.37 13.00
CA ALA A 150 -20.72 6.62 13.69
C ALA A 150 -20.18 5.90 14.93
N LEU A 151 -18.95 5.38 14.86
CA LEU A 151 -18.22 4.78 15.98
C LEU A 151 -17.91 5.73 17.13
N LEU A 152 -17.69 7.01 16.85
CA LEU A 152 -17.48 8.02 17.91
C LEU A 152 -18.79 8.38 18.62
N LEU A 153 -19.93 8.14 17.97
CA LEU A 153 -21.26 8.49 18.45
C LEU A 153 -22.04 7.29 19.01
N SER A 154 -21.57 6.06 18.77
CA SER A 154 -22.22 4.82 19.21
C SER A 154 -22.00 4.53 20.68
#